data_AF-A0A0V1NAP7-F1
#
_entry.id   AF-A0A0V1NAP7-F1
#
_cell.length_a   1.000
_cell.length_b   1.000
_cell.length_c   1.000
_cell.angle_alpha   90.00
_cell.angle_beta   90.00
_cell.angle_gamma   90.00
#
_symmetry.space_group_name_H-M   'P 1'
#
loop_
_entity.id
_entity.type
_entity.pdbx_description
1 polymer ?
#
loop_
_entity_poly.entity_id
_entity_poly.type
_entity_poly.pdbx_seq_one_letter_code
_entity_poly.pdbx_strand_id
1 'polypeptide(L)'
;LQVLLNDYRPDGVFNADEMGLFYRILPDKTLTFIGENCSGGKLSKERLTVLLCCNESGTEMLKPLVIGKAKNPRCFKNCPAHPADTSYLSHVKVVFFPSNCTSHLQPLDQGIIRCVKQCYRKRIVYDRLASLEAPKKIS
;
A
#
# COMPACT_ATOMS: atom_id res chain seq x y z
N LEU A 1 -12.62 -8.18 -20.61
CA LEU A 1 -12.42 -6.99 -19.75
C LEU A 1 -12.30 -5.71 -20.58
N GLN A 2 -11.38 -5.63 -21.55
CA GLN A 2 -11.18 -4.43 -22.38
C GLN A 2 -12.48 -3.87 -23.00
N VAL A 3 -13.31 -4.74 -23.59
CA VAL A 3 -14.59 -4.35 -24.19
C VAL A 3 -15.52 -3.68 -23.18
N LEU A 4 -15.54 -4.16 -21.93
CA LEU A 4 -16.35 -3.58 -20.86
C LEU A 4 -15.79 -2.24 -20.38
N LEU A 5 -14.46 -2.10 -20.32
CA LEU A 5 -13.81 -0.87 -19.87
C LEU A 5 -14.00 0.29 -20.86
N ASN A 6 -14.14 -0.01 -22.16
CA ASN A 6 -14.35 0.99 -23.21
C ASN A 6 -15.64 1.81 -23.03
N ASP A 7 -16.63 1.28 -22.30
CA ASP A 7 -17.88 1.99 -21.99
C ASP A 7 -17.69 3.05 -20.88
N TYR A 8 -16.54 3.04 -20.21
CA TYR A 8 -16.22 3.91 -19.09
C TYR A 8 -15.09 4.86 -19.44
N ARG A 9 -15.13 6.06 -18.84
CA ARG A 9 -13.98 6.97 -18.88
C ARG A 9 -12.85 6.39 -18.03
N PRO A 10 -11.57 6.54 -18.42
CA PRO A 10 -10.44 6.11 -17.60
C PRO A 10 -10.47 6.67 -16.17
N ASP A 11 -10.97 7.88 -15.97
CA ASP A 11 -11.12 8.49 -14.64
C ASP A 11 -12.18 7.78 -13.77
N GLY A 12 -13.14 7.10 -14.39
CA GLY A 12 -14.22 6.37 -13.72
C GLY A 12 -13.95 4.88 -13.52
N VAL A 13 -12.81 4.38 -14.01
CA VAL A 13 -12.39 2.99 -13.82
C VAL A 13 -11.42 2.95 -12.64
N PHE A 14 -11.79 2.25 -11.58
CA PHE A 14 -10.96 2.12 -10.38
C PHE A 14 -10.44 0.70 -10.22
N ASN A 15 -9.16 0.58 -9.89
CA ASN A 15 -8.53 -0.64 -9.45
C ASN A 15 -8.22 -0.54 -7.95
N ALA A 16 -8.59 -1.58 -7.19
CA ALA A 16 -8.32 -1.69 -5.77
C ALA A 16 -7.62 -3.01 -5.47
N ASP A 17 -6.62 -2.98 -4.59
CA ASP A 17 -5.87 -4.15 -4.17
C ASP A 17 -5.19 -3.96 -2.80
N GLU A 18 -4.97 -5.07 -2.07
CA GLU A 18 -4.30 -5.06 -0.79
C GLU A 18 -2.78 -5.25 -0.90
N MET A 19 -2.04 -4.41 -0.19
CA MET A 19 -0.58 -4.56 -0.07
C MET A 19 -0.11 -4.64 1.38
N GLY A 20 0.99 -5.37 1.57
CA GLY A 20 1.75 -5.38 2.82
C GLY A 20 2.74 -4.22 2.90
N LEU A 21 2.63 -3.38 3.93
CA LEU A 21 3.54 -2.29 4.25
C LEU A 21 4.37 -2.63 5.50
N PHE A 22 5.69 -2.70 5.37
CA PHE A 22 6.59 -2.82 6.52
C PHE A 22 6.84 -1.44 7.13
N TYR A 23 5.97 -1.03 8.03
CA TYR A 23 5.89 0.36 8.45
C TYR A 23 7.03 0.79 9.41
N ARG A 24 7.79 -0.17 9.95
CA ARG A 24 8.93 0.05 10.86
C ARG A 24 10.26 -0.46 10.32
N ILE A 25 10.32 -0.86 9.05
CA ILE A 25 11.56 -1.38 8.48
C ILE A 25 12.60 -0.25 8.43
N LEU A 26 13.79 -0.52 8.97
CA LEU A 26 14.92 0.39 8.85
C LEU A 26 15.53 0.27 7.45
N PRO A 27 16.27 1.29 6.98
CA PRO A 27 17.05 1.20 5.76
C PRO A 27 18.01 0.01 5.81
N ASP A 28 18.18 -0.67 4.67
CA ASP A 28 19.05 -1.86 4.57
C ASP A 28 20.54 -1.53 4.77
N LYS A 29 20.91 -0.24 4.75
CA LYS A 29 22.26 0.24 5.03
C LYS A 29 22.26 1.02 6.34
N THR A 30 23.11 0.57 7.27
CA THR A 30 23.35 1.21 8.56
C THR A 30 23.82 2.65 8.35
N LEU A 31 23.13 3.62 8.94
CA LEU A 31 23.59 5.01 9.00
C LEU A 31 24.71 5.10 10.05
N THR A 32 25.91 4.62 9.72
CA THR A 32 27.10 4.89 10.53
C THR A 32 27.74 6.18 10.08
N PHE A 33 28.02 7.05 11.05
CA PHE A 33 29.02 8.09 10.84
C PHE A 33 30.38 7.44 10.64
N ILE A 34 31.22 8.04 9.79
CA ILE A 34 32.58 7.57 9.54
C ILE A 34 33.32 7.57 10.90
N GLY A 35 33.69 6.38 11.39
CA GLY A 35 34.46 6.21 12.64
C GLY A 35 33.69 5.62 13.83
N GLU A 36 32.38 5.37 13.74
CA GLU A 36 31.61 4.76 14.83
C GLU A 36 31.44 3.24 14.68
N ASN A 37 31.57 2.52 15.79
CA ASN A 37 31.25 1.09 15.86
C ASN A 37 29.73 0.89 15.79
N CYS A 38 29.26 0.14 14.79
CA CYS A 38 27.85 -0.22 14.68
C CYS A 38 27.60 -1.67 15.05
N SER A 39 26.65 -1.88 15.96
CA SER A 39 26.04 -3.18 16.21
C SER A 39 24.84 -3.35 15.26
N GLY A 40 24.84 -4.41 14.45
CA GLY A 40 23.78 -4.68 13.50
C GLY A 40 22.42 -4.84 14.19
N GLY A 41 21.48 -3.92 13.91
CA GLY A 41 20.12 -3.99 14.43
C GLY A 41 19.25 -4.98 13.64
N LYS A 42 18.46 -5.80 14.35
CA LYS A 42 17.47 -6.68 13.72
C LYS A 42 16.36 -5.83 13.07
N LEU A 43 16.16 -5.99 11.76
CA LEU A 43 15.09 -5.28 11.04
C LEU A 43 13.71 -5.64 11.61
N SER A 44 12.94 -4.61 11.99
CA SER A 44 11.55 -4.78 12.40
C SER A 44 10.71 -5.15 11.17
N LYS A 45 10.25 -6.40 11.11
CA LYS A 45 9.39 -6.93 10.04
C LYS A 45 7.90 -6.73 10.33
N GLU A 46 7.55 -5.72 11.13
CA GLU A 46 6.15 -5.44 11.42
C GLU A 46 5.42 -4.99 10.16
N ARG A 47 4.41 -5.76 9.75
CA ARG A 47 3.66 -5.58 8.51
C ARG A 47 2.24 -5.10 8.81
N LEU A 48 1.82 -4.01 8.16
CA LEU A 48 0.43 -3.61 8.05
C LEU A 48 -0.13 -4.06 6.71
N THR A 49 -1.39 -4.45 6.68
CA THR A 49 -2.16 -4.59 5.44
C THR A 49 -2.87 -3.27 5.16
N VAL A 50 -2.69 -2.77 3.94
CA VAL A 50 -3.26 -1.50 3.46
C VAL A 50 -3.98 -1.77 2.15
N LEU A 51 -5.23 -1.35 2.03
CA LEU A 51 -5.98 -1.35 0.78
C LEU A 51 -5.69 -0.05 0.03
N LEU A 52 -5.23 -0.18 -1.22
CA LEU A 52 -5.05 0.93 -2.13
C LEU A 52 -6.14 0.90 -3.19
N CYS A 53 -6.54 2.06 -3.67
CA CYS A 53 -7.45 2.18 -4.79
C CYS A 53 -7.08 3.43 -5.61
N CYS A 54 -6.98 3.28 -6.93
CA CYS A 54 -6.66 4.36 -7.85
C CYS A 54 -7.45 4.23 -9.14
N ASN A 55 -7.67 5.35 -9.83
CA ASN A 55 -8.28 5.31 -11.15
C ASN A 55 -7.27 4.89 -12.23
N GLU A 56 -7.78 4.46 -13.38
CA GLU A 56 -6.97 4.01 -14.52
C GLU A 56 -6.10 5.14 -15.09
N SER A 57 -6.59 6.39 -15.06
CA SER A 57 -5.80 7.55 -15.51
C SER A 57 -4.66 7.93 -14.56
N GLY A 58 -4.64 7.39 -13.34
CA GLY A 58 -3.64 7.70 -12.31
C GLY A 58 -3.76 9.12 -11.73
N THR A 59 -4.82 9.85 -12.07
CA THR A 59 -5.07 11.22 -11.60
C THR A 59 -5.63 11.25 -10.18
N GLU A 60 -6.30 10.15 -9.77
CA GLU A 60 -6.92 10.03 -8.47
C GLU A 60 -6.47 8.75 -7.77
N MET A 61 -6.00 8.92 -6.53
CA MET A 61 -5.74 7.83 -5.61
C MET A 61 -6.60 8.06 -4.36
N LEU A 62 -7.47 7.11 -4.06
CA LEU A 62 -8.29 7.18 -2.87
C LEU A 62 -7.40 7.08 -1.63
N LYS A 63 -7.88 7.68 -0.53
CA LYS A 63 -7.17 7.64 0.75
C LYS A 63 -6.90 6.18 1.16
N PRO A 64 -5.64 5.78 1.37
CA PRO A 64 -5.32 4.40 1.75
C PRO A 64 -6.04 3.98 3.03
N LEU A 65 -6.65 2.79 3.01
CA LEU A 65 -7.32 2.22 4.18
C LEU A 65 -6.38 1.25 4.90
N VAL A 66 -6.05 1.55 6.16
CA VAL A 66 -5.23 0.67 6.99
C VAL A 66 -6.12 -0.37 7.66
N ILE A 67 -5.99 -1.63 7.25
CA ILE A 67 -6.74 -2.76 7.81
C ILE A 67 -6.10 -3.23 9.13
N GLY A 68 -4.78 -3.13 9.23
CA GLY A 68 -4.02 -3.49 10.42
C GLY A 68 -3.10 -4.71 10.23
N LYS A 69 -2.71 -5.35 11.33
CA LYS A 69 -1.71 -6.45 11.33
C LYS A 69 -2.33 -7.85 11.24
N ALA A 70 -3.61 -7.98 11.61
CA ALA A 70 -4.25 -9.28 11.74
C ALA A 70 -4.47 -9.93 10.36
N LYS A 71 -4.12 -11.20 10.23
CA LYS A 71 -4.42 -11.99 9.01
C LYS A 71 -5.93 -12.05 8.75
N ASN A 72 -6.72 -12.20 9.83
CA ASN A 72 -8.18 -12.22 9.80
C ASN A 72 -8.71 -11.22 10.86
N PRO A 73 -8.95 -9.95 10.49
CA PRO A 73 -9.48 -8.95 11.40
C PRO A 73 -10.85 -9.35 11.95
N ARG A 74 -11.07 -9.20 13.26
CA ARG A 74 -12.35 -9.56 13.90
C ARG A 74 -13.53 -8.76 13.34
N CYS A 75 -13.30 -7.51 12.93
CA CYS A 75 -14.31 -6.66 12.31
C CYS A 75 -14.79 -7.15 10.93
N PHE A 76 -14.04 -8.06 10.28
CA PHE A 76 -14.43 -8.68 9.02
C PHE A 76 -14.89 -10.14 9.21
N LYS A 77 -15.16 -10.56 10.44
CA LYS A 77 -15.77 -11.87 10.70
C LYS A 77 -17.14 -11.91 10.03
N ASN A 78 -17.37 -12.90 9.18
CA ASN A 78 -18.57 -13.06 8.34
C ASN A 78 -18.74 -12.00 7.24
N CYS A 79 -17.68 -11.27 6.89
CA CYS A 79 -17.64 -10.41 5.71
C CYS A 79 -16.81 -11.10 4.63
N PRO A 80 -17.43 -11.75 3.61
CA PRO A 80 -16.66 -12.33 2.51
C PRO A 80 -15.91 -11.20 1.78
N ALA A 81 -14.62 -11.41 1.49
CA ALA A 81 -13.78 -10.40 0.83
C ALA A 81 -14.30 -10.00 -0.56
N HIS A 82 -14.86 -10.98 -1.29
CA HIS A 82 -15.43 -10.80 -2.62
C HIS A 82 -16.82 -11.46 -2.65
N PRO A 83 -17.89 -10.73 -2.28
CA PRO A 83 -19.24 -11.25 -2.41
C PRO A 83 -19.55 -11.50 -3.90
N ALA A 84 -20.07 -12.69 -4.20
CA ALA A 84 -20.40 -13.07 -5.58
C ALA A 84 -21.56 -12.22 -6.13
N ASP A 85 -22.49 -11.84 -5.27
CA ASP A 85 -23.58 -10.92 -5.59
C ASP A 85 -23.18 -9.49 -5.23
N THR A 86 -23.20 -8.61 -6.24
CA THR A 86 -22.94 -7.17 -6.10
C THR A 86 -24.12 -6.34 -6.60
N SER A 87 -25.29 -6.97 -6.83
CA SER A 87 -26.51 -6.31 -7.34
C SER A 87 -27.07 -5.23 -6.43
N TYR A 88 -26.73 -5.27 -5.14
CA TYR A 88 -27.07 -4.24 -4.16
C TYR A 88 -26.38 -2.89 -4.41
N LEU A 89 -25.36 -2.84 -5.28
CA LEU A 89 -24.67 -1.62 -5.67
C LEU A 89 -25.35 -1.00 -6.90
N SER A 90 -25.99 0.15 -6.73
CA SER A 90 -26.74 0.82 -7.81
C SER A 90 -25.91 1.76 -8.70
N HIS A 91 -24.75 2.22 -8.21
CA HIS A 91 -23.92 3.22 -8.88
C HIS A 91 -22.53 2.71 -9.24
N VAL A 92 -22.19 1.50 -8.82
CA VAL A 92 -20.85 0.92 -8.99
C VAL A 92 -21.01 -0.47 -9.57
N LYS A 93 -20.31 -0.73 -10.66
CA LYS A 93 -20.18 -2.07 -11.23
C LYS A 93 -18.87 -2.69 -10.75
N VAL A 94 -18.97 -3.75 -9.96
CA VAL A 94 -17.80 -4.50 -9.51
C VAL A 94 -17.51 -5.61 -10.50
N VAL A 95 -16.25 -5.70 -10.94
CA VAL A 95 -15.79 -6.73 -11.86
C VAL A 95 -14.60 -7.41 -11.22
N PHE A 96 -14.72 -8.71 -10.98
CA PHE A 96 -13.61 -9.52 -10.49
C PHE A 96 -12.75 -9.99 -11.66
N PHE A 97 -11.44 -9.88 -11.48
CA PHE A 97 -10.49 -10.47 -12.41
C PHE A 97 -10.57 -12.01 -12.37
N PRO A 98 -10.39 -12.71 -13.50
CA PRO A 98 -10.20 -14.16 -13.48
C PRO A 98 -8.94 -14.51 -12.67
N SER A 99 -8.91 -15.73 -12.13
CA SER A 99 -7.75 -16.23 -11.40
C SER A 99 -6.48 -16.15 -12.25
N ASN A 100 -5.35 -15.78 -11.62
CA ASN A 100 -4.02 -15.64 -12.26
C ASN A 100 -3.92 -14.54 -13.34
N CYS A 101 -4.56 -13.39 -13.14
CA CYS A 101 -4.30 -12.23 -14.00
C CYS A 101 -2.84 -11.77 -13.90
N THR A 102 -2.25 -11.47 -15.05
CA THR A 102 -0.90 -10.89 -15.12
C THR A 102 -0.94 -9.41 -14.71
N SER A 103 0.18 -8.89 -14.22
CA SER A 103 0.34 -7.47 -13.86
C SER A 103 -0.03 -6.50 -14.99
N HIS A 104 -0.02 -6.95 -16.25
CA HIS A 104 -0.53 -6.20 -17.41
C HIS A 104 -1.98 -5.74 -17.27
N LEU A 105 -2.79 -6.41 -16.43
CA LEU A 105 -4.20 -6.08 -16.18
C LEU A 105 -4.46 -5.41 -14.83
N GLN A 106 -3.46 -5.32 -13.95
CA GLN A 106 -3.60 -4.79 -12.58
C GLN A 106 -2.74 -3.52 -12.43
N PRO A 107 -3.30 -2.32 -12.66
CA PRO A 107 -2.56 -1.05 -12.58
C PRO A 107 -1.77 -0.86 -11.29
N LEU A 108 -2.30 -1.34 -10.16
CA LEU A 108 -1.60 -1.28 -8.87
C LEU A 108 -0.26 -2.03 -8.87
N ASP A 109 -0.19 -3.15 -9.59
CA ASP A 109 1.02 -3.97 -9.75
C ASP A 109 1.97 -3.45 -10.83
N GLN A 110 1.52 -2.54 -11.71
CA GLN A 110 2.35 -1.90 -12.75
C GLN A 110 3.31 -0.83 -12.21
N GLY A 111 3.41 -0.71 -10.89
CA GLY A 111 4.41 0.13 -10.24
C GLY A 111 3.84 1.06 -9.16
N ILE A 112 2.52 1.23 -9.07
CA ILE A 112 1.92 2.09 -8.05
C ILE A 112 2.23 1.56 -6.65
N ILE A 113 2.02 0.27 -6.38
CA ILE A 113 2.37 -0.36 -5.09
C ILE A 113 3.86 -0.19 -4.79
N ARG A 114 4.72 -0.34 -5.80
CA ARG A 114 6.16 -0.17 -5.66
C ARG A 114 6.50 1.28 -5.29
N CYS A 115 5.93 2.26 -5.98
CA CYS A 115 6.11 3.68 -5.72
C CYS A 115 5.63 4.06 -4.32
N VAL A 116 4.46 3.58 -3.89
CA VAL A 116 3.94 3.80 -2.53
C VAL A 116 4.92 3.28 -1.48
N LYS A 117 5.40 2.04 -1.64
CA LYS A 117 6.42 1.45 -0.73
C LYS A 117 7.70 2.27 -0.70
N GLN A 118 8.16 2.76 -1.85
CA GLN A 118 9.38 3.55 -1.97
C GLN A 118 9.23 4.94 -1.33
N CYS A 119 8.14 5.65 -1.62
CA CYS A 119 7.83 6.95 -1.04
C CYS A 119 7.71 6.87 0.48
N TYR A 120 7.03 5.85 0.99
CA TYR A 120 6.90 5.62 2.42
C TYR A 120 8.27 5.39 3.10
N ARG A 121 9.11 4.53 2.52
CA ARG A 121 10.48 4.30 3.02
C ARG A 121 11.31 5.58 3.01
N LYS A 122 11.27 6.33 1.91
CA LYS A 122 11.97 7.62 1.78
C LYS A 122 11.53 8.58 2.89
N ARG A 123 10.21 8.68 3.15
CA ARG A 123 9.67 9.53 4.21
C ARG A 123 10.17 9.14 5.60
N ILE A 124 10.15 7.85 5.96
CA ILE A 124 10.69 7.38 7.24
C ILE A 124 12.13 7.82 7.43
N VAL A 125 12.96 7.69 6.38
CA VAL A 125 14.38 8.07 6.47
C VAL A 125 14.51 9.56 6.78
N TYR A 126 13.79 10.42 6.07
CA TYR A 126 13.82 11.86 6.35
C TYR A 126 13.32 12.21 7.75
N ASP A 127 12.19 11.62 8.18
CA ASP A 127 11.65 11.88 9.52
C ASP A 127 12.64 11.44 10.62
N ARG A 128 13.41 10.37 10.39
CA ARG A 128 14.47 9.93 11.30
C ARG A 128 15.69 10.84 11.28
N LEU A 129 16.17 11.22 10.11
CA LEU A 129 17.29 12.16 9.98
C LEU A 129 16.97 13.49 10.69
N ALA A 130 15.78 14.04 10.45
CA ALA A 130 15.30 15.25 11.13
C ALA A 130 15.25 15.08 12.67
N SER A 131 14.89 13.89 13.17
CA SER A 131 14.90 13.62 14.60
C SER A 131 16.30 13.48 15.22
N LEU A 132 17.31 13.13 14.42
CA LEU A 132 18.71 13.08 14.85
C LEU A 132 19.35 14.47 14.89
N GLU A 133 18.94 15.34 13.96
CA GLU A 133 19.39 16.75 13.88
C GLU A 133 18.69 17.65 14.92
N ALA A 134 17.57 17.19 15.50
CA ALA A 134 16.87 17.94 16.54
C ALA A 134 17.75 18.09 17.79
N PRO A 135 17.87 19.31 18.37
CA PRO A 135 18.67 19.53 19.56
C PRO A 135 18.12 18.66 20.69
N LYS A 136 19.00 17.83 21.27
CA LYS A 136 18.65 17.03 22.46
C LYS A 136 18.27 18.01 23.57
N LYS A 137 17.03 17.92 24.07
CA LYS A 137 16.66 18.59 25.32
C LYS A 137 17.55 18.00 26.41
N ILE A 138 18.50 18.79 26.89
CA ILE A 138 19.26 18.49 28.10
C ILE A 138 18.24 18.68 29.23
N SER A 139 17.80 17.57 29.82
CA SER A 139 17.00 17.53 31.05
C SER A 139 17.88 17.78 32.26
#